data_AF-A0A0S8J398-F1
#
_entry.id   AF-A0A0S8J398-F1
#
_cell.length_a   1.000
_cell.length_b   1.000
_cell.length_c   1.000
_cell.angle_alpha   90.00
_cell.angle_beta   90.00
_cell.angle_gamma   90.00
#
_symmetry.space_group_name_H-M   'P 1'
#
loop_
_entity.id
_entity.type
_entity.pdbx_description
1 polymer ?
#
loop_
_entity_poly.entity_id
_entity_poly.type
_entity_poly.pdbx_seq_one_letter_code
_entity_poly.pdbx_strand_id
1 'polypeptide(L)'
;MRLKKSMVFRILFVLLILWIGSAYAGNVTQQTVTLKIDPINLIQVRDDLSSWSITTNEVNKRVMGRIKTSGIVLSLKFEAPSNGISEGFVTLTSEMQCLVKNISKVAESDLKISCEDLSDIEGAELEFMLTD
;
A
#
# COMPACT_ATOMS: atom_id res chain seq x y z
N MET A 1 63.66 37.44 -25.13
CA MET A 1 63.86 36.84 -23.79
C MET A 1 62.93 37.53 -22.79
N ARG A 2 62.08 36.77 -22.08
CA ARG A 2 61.50 37.03 -20.74
C ARG A 2 60.52 38.20 -20.47
N LEU A 3 59.53 38.49 -21.32
CA LEU A 3 58.36 39.32 -20.91
C LEU A 3 56.99 38.61 -20.93
N LYS A 4 56.89 37.40 -21.50
CA LYS A 4 55.59 36.70 -21.62
C LYS A 4 55.14 35.95 -20.35
N LYS A 5 56.07 35.49 -19.51
CA LYS A 5 55.76 34.65 -18.34
C LYS A 5 55.11 35.44 -17.19
N SER A 6 55.49 36.71 -16.99
CA SER A 6 54.93 37.56 -15.93
C SER A 6 53.50 38.01 -16.24
N MET A 7 53.18 38.27 -17.51
CA MET A 7 51.84 38.70 -17.92
C MET A 7 50.82 37.55 -17.88
N VAL A 8 51.24 36.34 -18.27
CA VAL A 8 50.41 35.13 -18.17
C VAL A 8 50.11 34.79 -16.70
N PHE A 9 51.08 34.95 -15.80
CA PHE A 9 50.87 34.70 -14.37
C PHE A 9 49.84 35.68 -13.75
N ARG A 10 49.85 36.94 -14.17
CA ARG A 10 48.87 37.95 -13.71
C ARG A 10 47.46 37.67 -14.22
N ILE A 11 47.32 37.24 -15.48
CA ILE A 11 46.03 36.84 -16.04
C ILE A 11 45.49 35.60 -15.32
N LEU A 12 46.35 34.62 -15.04
CA LEU A 12 45.96 33.43 -14.30
C LEU A 12 45.52 33.76 -12.86
N PHE A 13 46.24 34.68 -12.21
CA PHE A 13 45.92 35.10 -10.84
C PHE A 13 44.60 35.87 -10.77
N VAL A 14 44.30 36.71 -11.77
CA VAL A 14 43.01 37.41 -11.87
C VAL A 14 41.86 36.42 -12.15
N LEU A 15 42.09 35.38 -12.97
CA LEU A 15 41.09 34.33 -13.21
C LEU A 15 40.82 33.50 -11.95
N LEU A 16 41.84 33.26 -11.11
CA LEU A 16 41.74 32.50 -9.87
C LEU A 16 40.88 33.22 -8.81
N ILE A 17 40.93 34.56 -8.78
CA ILE A 17 40.15 35.39 -7.84
C ILE A 17 38.68 35.49 -8.28
N LEU A 18 38.40 35.38 -9.59
CA LEU A 18 37.04 35.39 -10.16
C LEU A 18 36.22 34.11 -9.89
N TRP A 19 36.81 33.09 -9.27
CA TRP A 19 36.15 31.80 -9.01
C TRP A 19 35.74 31.57 -7.54
N ILE A 20 35.88 32.58 -6.66
CA ILE A 20 35.59 32.46 -5.21
C ILE A 20 34.25 33.15 -4.84
N GLY A 21 33.30 33.18 -5.76
CA GLY A 21 31.98 33.81 -5.58
C GLY A 21 30.83 32.82 -5.51
N SER A 22 30.89 31.82 -4.62
CA SER A 22 29.79 30.88 -4.42
C SER A 22 28.73 31.46 -3.48
N ALA A 23 27.79 32.24 -4.01
CA ALA A 23 26.57 32.56 -3.26
C ALA A 23 25.59 31.40 -3.39
N TYR A 24 25.64 30.44 -2.47
CA TYR A 24 24.57 29.47 -2.28
C TYR A 24 23.35 30.19 -1.69
N ALA A 25 22.43 30.62 -2.54
CA ALA A 25 21.09 30.99 -2.11
C ALA A 25 20.28 29.70 -1.92
N GLY A 26 20.29 29.17 -0.70
CA GLY A 26 19.42 28.06 -0.30
C GLY A 26 17.97 28.53 -0.29
N ASN A 27 17.25 28.28 -1.38
CA ASN A 27 15.83 28.58 -1.48
C ASN A 27 15.04 27.50 -0.71
N VAL A 28 14.78 27.74 0.57
CA VAL A 28 13.92 26.85 1.37
C VAL A 28 12.49 27.35 1.27
N THR A 29 11.83 27.03 0.16
CA THR A 29 10.39 27.23 0.03
C THR A 29 9.70 26.19 0.91
N GLN A 30 9.09 26.61 2.03
CA GLN A 30 8.27 25.72 2.84
C GLN A 30 7.06 25.27 2.00
N GLN A 31 7.05 24.00 1.60
CA GLN A 31 5.92 23.38 0.93
C GLN A 31 5.03 22.73 1.99
N THR A 32 3.79 23.20 2.08
CA THR A 32 2.76 22.53 2.88
C THR A 32 2.02 21.56 1.97
N VAL A 33 2.27 20.27 2.15
CA VAL A 33 1.51 19.19 1.49
C VAL A 33 0.29 18.87 2.34
N THR A 34 -0.89 19.26 1.87
CA THR A 34 -2.16 18.94 2.53
C THR A 34 -2.68 17.61 1.99
N LEU A 35 -2.47 16.52 2.74
CA LEU A 35 -3.06 15.22 2.45
C LEU A 35 -4.49 15.20 3.01
N LYS A 36 -5.50 15.28 2.14
CA LYS A 36 -6.85 14.83 2.50
C LYS A 36 -6.84 13.31 2.46
N ILE A 37 -6.86 12.69 3.63
CA ILE A 37 -7.05 11.25 3.77
C ILE A 37 -8.54 11.06 3.99
N ASP A 38 -9.26 10.69 2.92
CA ASP A 38 -10.56 10.06 3.09
C ASP A 38 -10.34 8.68 3.76
N PRO A 39 -11.28 8.19 4.58
CA PRO A 39 -11.15 6.88 5.21
C PRO A 39 -10.89 5.78 4.17
N ILE A 40 -9.71 5.17 4.24
CA ILE A 40 -9.30 4.07 3.36
C ILE A 40 -9.95 2.78 3.88
N ASN A 41 -10.94 2.27 3.16
CA ASN A 41 -11.46 0.91 3.30
C ASN A 41 -10.82 0.04 2.21
N LEU A 42 -9.54 -0.30 2.37
CA LEU A 42 -8.79 -1.11 1.40
C LEU A 42 -8.52 -2.51 1.96
N ILE A 43 -9.02 -3.53 1.28
CA ILE A 43 -8.65 -4.92 1.49
C ILE A 43 -7.63 -5.27 0.38
N GLN A 44 -6.40 -5.60 0.76
CA GLN A 44 -5.40 -6.14 -0.16
C GLN A 44 -5.29 -7.64 0.05
N VAL A 45 -5.60 -8.42 -0.99
CA VAL A 45 -5.36 -9.88 -1.05
C VAL A 45 -4.20 -10.07 -2.02
N ARG A 46 -3.11 -10.71 -1.56
CA ARG A 46 -1.91 -10.99 -2.37
C ARG A 46 -2.12 -12.28 -3.17
N ASP A 47 -1.40 -12.46 -4.27
CA ASP A 47 -1.51 -13.60 -5.23
C ASP A 47 -1.33 -14.98 -4.57
N ASP A 48 -0.85 -15.05 -3.34
CA ASP A 48 -1.06 -16.17 -2.44
C ASP A 48 -2.25 -15.88 -1.52
N LEU A 49 -3.32 -16.67 -1.63
CA LEU A 49 -4.46 -16.71 -0.68
C LEU A 49 -4.05 -17.15 0.74
N SER A 50 -2.82 -16.84 1.16
CA SER A 50 -2.25 -17.13 2.47
C SER A 50 -2.52 -16.01 3.46
N SER A 51 -2.68 -14.77 2.99
CA SER A 51 -2.75 -13.61 3.86
C SER A 51 -3.55 -12.42 3.31
N TRP A 52 -4.03 -11.60 4.23
CA TRP A 52 -4.73 -10.35 3.95
C TRP A 52 -4.39 -9.28 4.98
N SER A 53 -4.80 -8.05 4.70
CA SER A 53 -4.62 -6.89 5.57
C SER A 53 -5.86 -6.03 5.57
N ILE A 54 -6.10 -5.35 6.69
CA ILE A 54 -7.23 -4.45 6.85
C ILE A 54 -6.80 -3.19 7.59
N THR A 55 -7.17 -2.05 7.01
CA THR A 55 -7.18 -0.78 7.72
C THR A 55 -8.58 -0.21 7.58
N THR A 56 -9.19 0.16 8.70
CA THR A 56 -10.45 0.92 8.71
C THR A 56 -10.49 1.78 9.97
N ASN A 57 -11.08 2.96 9.85
CA ASN A 57 -11.38 3.84 10.98
C ASN A 57 -12.87 3.81 11.36
N GLU A 58 -13.64 2.94 10.72
CA GLU A 58 -15.08 2.81 10.92
C GLU A 58 -15.39 1.66 11.90
N VAL A 59 -16.66 1.52 12.28
CA VAL A 59 -17.12 0.50 13.23
C VAL A 59 -18.23 -0.35 12.60
N ASN A 60 -18.47 -1.52 13.18
CA ASN A 60 -19.47 -2.49 12.72
C ASN A 60 -19.27 -2.94 11.27
N LYS A 61 -18.03 -2.94 10.78
CA LYS A 61 -17.74 -3.38 9.42
C LYS A 61 -17.73 -4.89 9.27
N ARG A 62 -17.97 -5.33 8.05
CA ARG A 62 -17.98 -6.73 7.64
C ARG A 62 -17.14 -6.89 6.39
N VAL A 63 -16.31 -7.93 6.35
CA VAL A 63 -15.68 -8.39 5.13
C VAL A 63 -16.63 -9.37 4.47
N MET A 64 -17.07 -9.02 3.27
CA MET A 64 -17.88 -9.87 2.42
C MET A 64 -17.03 -10.39 1.28
N GLY A 65 -17.29 -11.61 0.83
CA GLY A 65 -16.64 -12.20 -0.33
C GLY A 65 -17.61 -12.96 -1.21
N ARG A 66 -17.26 -13.10 -2.49
CA ARG A 66 -17.94 -13.97 -3.44
C ARG A 66 -16.96 -14.51 -4.48
N ILE A 67 -17.36 -15.57 -5.16
CA ILE A 67 -16.69 -16.08 -6.35
C ILE A 67 -17.51 -15.70 -7.58
N LYS A 68 -16.89 -15.02 -8.54
CA LYS A 68 -17.54 -14.65 -9.81
C LYS A 68 -17.47 -15.76 -10.85
N THR A 69 -16.47 -16.64 -10.75
CA THR A 69 -16.33 -17.79 -11.64
C THR A 69 -17.36 -18.85 -11.29
N SER A 70 -18.25 -19.17 -12.24
CA SER A 70 -19.24 -20.23 -12.09
C SER A 70 -18.60 -21.61 -12.07
N GLY A 71 -19.16 -22.54 -11.29
CA GLY A 71 -18.76 -23.95 -11.28
C GLY A 71 -17.57 -24.28 -10.38
N ILE A 72 -16.99 -23.28 -9.71
CA ILE A 72 -15.95 -23.47 -8.70
C ILE A 72 -16.60 -23.41 -7.31
N VAL A 73 -16.22 -24.34 -6.45
CA VAL A 73 -16.63 -24.36 -5.04
C VAL A 73 -15.38 -24.05 -4.21
N LEU A 74 -15.42 -22.97 -3.44
CA LEU A 74 -14.29 -22.52 -2.63
C LEU A 74 -14.73 -22.22 -1.20
N SER A 75 -14.13 -22.91 -0.23
CA SER A 75 -14.38 -22.70 1.20
C SER A 75 -13.21 -21.95 1.83
N LEU A 76 -13.42 -20.69 2.24
CA LEU A 76 -12.39 -19.83 2.83
C LEU A 76 -12.71 -19.51 4.29
N LYS A 77 -11.66 -19.41 5.10
CA LYS A 77 -11.72 -18.84 6.45
C LYS A 77 -10.74 -17.68 6.55
N PHE A 78 -11.28 -16.51 6.91
CA PHE A 78 -10.46 -15.33 7.19
C PHE A 78 -10.20 -15.27 8.70
N GLU A 79 -8.93 -15.20 9.09
CA GLU A 79 -8.53 -14.82 10.45
C GLU A 79 -9.07 -13.42 10.74
N ALA A 80 -9.77 -13.27 11.87
CA ALA A 80 -10.34 -11.98 12.24
C ALA A 80 -9.26 -11.04 12.79
N PRO A 81 -9.37 -9.73 12.52
CA PRO A 81 -8.57 -8.73 13.23
C PRO A 81 -8.95 -8.67 14.72
N SER A 82 -8.15 -8.02 15.56
CA SER A 82 -8.29 -8.02 17.04
C SER A 82 -9.70 -7.73 17.59
N ASN A 83 -10.51 -6.96 16.87
CA ASN A 83 -11.89 -6.59 17.26
C ASN A 83 -12.97 -7.20 16.35
N GLY A 84 -12.58 -8.01 15.36
CA GLY A 84 -13.51 -8.68 14.45
C GLY A 84 -13.86 -10.09 14.94
N ILE A 85 -14.85 -10.68 14.31
CA ILE A 85 -15.25 -12.06 14.53
C ILE A 85 -15.25 -12.78 13.18
N SER A 86 -14.48 -13.86 13.08
CA SER A 86 -14.44 -14.72 11.89
C SER A 86 -15.73 -15.53 11.84
N GLU A 87 -16.32 -15.68 10.65
CA GLU A 87 -17.45 -16.60 10.42
C GLU A 87 -16.99 -18.06 10.30
N GLY A 88 -15.69 -18.34 10.40
CA GLY A 88 -15.14 -19.66 10.18
C GLY A 88 -14.96 -19.96 8.69
N PHE A 89 -15.11 -21.22 8.30
CA PHE A 89 -15.09 -21.61 6.90
C PHE A 89 -16.42 -21.27 6.23
N VAL A 90 -16.34 -20.53 5.14
CA VAL A 90 -17.47 -20.03 4.38
C VAL A 90 -17.30 -20.44 2.92
N THR A 91 -18.29 -21.16 2.40
CA THR A 91 -18.31 -21.63 1.01
C THR A 91 -18.82 -20.54 0.08
N LEU A 92 -17.91 -19.88 -0.62
CA LEU A 92 -18.18 -18.80 -1.57
C LEU A 92 -19.11 -19.27 -2.69
N THR A 93 -20.10 -18.41 -2.98
CA THR A 93 -20.98 -18.53 -4.15
C THR A 93 -20.89 -17.25 -4.99
N SER A 94 -21.74 -17.12 -6.01
CA SER A 94 -21.90 -15.87 -6.76
C SER A 94 -22.55 -14.73 -5.95
N GLU A 95 -23.11 -15.05 -4.79
CA GLU A 95 -23.69 -14.09 -3.85
C GLU A 95 -22.66 -13.67 -2.81
N MET A 96 -22.82 -12.44 -2.30
CA MET A 96 -21.95 -11.92 -1.23
C MET A 96 -22.21 -12.64 0.08
N GLN A 97 -21.16 -13.21 0.66
CA GLN A 97 -21.20 -13.89 1.93
C GLN A 97 -20.27 -13.24 2.94
N CYS A 98 -20.70 -13.23 4.20
CA CYS A 98 -19.92 -12.67 5.29
C CYS A 98 -18.77 -13.62 5.67
N LEU A 99 -17.56 -13.08 5.75
CA LEU A 99 -16.33 -13.81 6.13
C LEU A 99 -15.84 -13.38 7.52
N VAL A 100 -15.97 -12.09 7.83
CA VAL A 100 -15.61 -11.49 9.11
C VAL A 100 -16.63 -10.39 9.44
N LYS A 101 -17.11 -10.33 10.69
CA LYS A 101 -18.07 -9.32 11.16
C LYS A 101 -17.57 -8.52 12.35
N ASN A 102 -18.32 -7.48 12.72
CA ASN A 102 -18.08 -6.61 13.90
C ASN A 102 -16.72 -5.91 13.91
N ILE A 103 -16.13 -5.69 12.74
CA ILE A 103 -14.83 -5.05 12.62
C ILE A 103 -14.96 -3.60 13.07
N SER A 104 -14.14 -3.22 14.04
CA SER A 104 -13.99 -1.85 14.51
C SER A 104 -12.69 -1.25 13.99
N LYS A 105 -12.42 0.01 14.36
CA LYS A 105 -11.19 0.71 14.00
C LYS A 105 -9.96 -0.17 14.23
N VAL A 106 -9.24 -0.47 13.16
CA VAL A 106 -8.09 -1.37 13.17
C VAL A 106 -7.14 -1.06 12.01
N ALA A 107 -5.87 -1.35 12.22
CA ALA A 107 -4.85 -1.40 11.18
C ALA A 107 -3.99 -2.64 11.46
N GLU A 108 -4.27 -3.73 10.75
CA GLU A 108 -3.62 -5.03 10.94
C GLU A 108 -3.22 -5.62 9.58
N SER A 109 -2.13 -6.36 9.61
CA SER A 109 -1.52 -7.00 8.43
C SER A 109 -1.12 -8.43 8.76
N ASP A 110 -0.81 -9.20 7.72
CA ASP A 110 -0.38 -10.59 7.81
C ASP A 110 -1.41 -11.57 8.43
N LEU A 111 -2.68 -11.16 8.49
CA LEU A 111 -3.81 -12.00 8.89
C LEU A 111 -3.96 -13.17 7.93
N LYS A 112 -4.24 -14.37 8.44
CA LYS A 112 -4.28 -15.59 7.62
C LYS A 112 -5.60 -15.80 6.90
N ILE A 113 -5.50 -16.36 5.70
CA ILE A 113 -6.62 -16.99 4.99
C ILE A 113 -6.33 -18.50 4.96
N SER A 114 -7.33 -19.31 5.33
CA SER A 114 -7.27 -20.77 5.25
C SER A 114 -8.29 -21.27 4.23
N CYS A 115 -7.95 -22.34 3.51
CA CYS A 115 -8.80 -22.95 2.50
C CYS A 115 -8.91 -24.45 2.76
N GLU A 116 -10.11 -25.02 2.64
CA GLU A 116 -10.33 -26.47 2.84
C GLU A 116 -10.06 -27.30 1.58
N ASP A 117 -10.20 -26.73 0.39
CA ASP A 117 -9.98 -27.44 -0.87
C ASP A 117 -9.45 -26.49 -1.96
N LEU A 118 -8.33 -26.86 -2.56
CA LEU A 118 -7.64 -26.09 -3.62
C LEU A 118 -7.63 -26.84 -4.95
N SER A 119 -8.33 -27.98 -5.05
CA SER A 119 -8.15 -28.92 -6.17
C SER A 119 -8.55 -28.35 -7.54
N ASP A 120 -9.40 -27.31 -7.60
CA ASP A 120 -9.89 -26.75 -8.86
C ASP A 120 -10.11 -25.21 -8.82
N ILE A 121 -9.17 -24.46 -8.22
CA ILE A 121 -9.30 -22.98 -8.12
C ILE A 121 -8.58 -22.21 -9.24
N GLU A 122 -7.99 -22.90 -10.22
CA GLU A 122 -7.29 -22.25 -11.33
C GLU A 122 -8.27 -21.40 -12.15
N GLY A 123 -8.02 -20.09 -12.21
CA GLY A 123 -8.92 -19.15 -12.90
C GLY A 123 -10.15 -18.71 -12.07
N ALA A 124 -10.20 -18.99 -10.77
CA ALA A 124 -11.21 -18.43 -9.89
C ALA A 124 -11.05 -16.90 -9.75
N GLU A 125 -12.07 -16.13 -10.14
CA GLU A 125 -12.14 -14.70 -9.88
C GLU A 125 -12.90 -14.48 -8.56
N LEU A 126 -12.20 -13.95 -7.56
CA LEU A 126 -12.75 -13.63 -6.25
C LEU A 126 -12.96 -12.13 -6.11
N GLU A 127 -14.03 -11.75 -5.43
CA GLU A 127 -14.29 -10.36 -5.08
C GLU A 127 -14.54 -10.25 -3.59
N PHE A 128 -13.84 -9.32 -2.95
CA PHE A 128 -13.98 -9.00 -1.54
C PHE A 128 -14.31 -7.52 -1.35
N MET A 129 -15.15 -7.22 -0.37
CA MET A 129 -15.51 -5.84 -0.04
C MET A 129 -15.69 -5.65 1.45
N LEU A 130 -15.40 -4.44 1.93
CA LEU A 130 -15.74 -4.00 3.27
C LEU A 130 -17.07 -3.25 3.23
N THR A 131 -18.05 -3.69 4.02
CA THR A 131 -19.40 -3.09 4.13
C THR A 131 -19.76 -2.84 5.59
N ASP A 132 -20.79 -2.04 5.83
CA ASP A 132 -21.55 -2.05 7.08
C ASP A 132 -22.25 -3.40 7.27
#